data_AF-A0A527TM96-F1
#
_entry.id   AF-A0A527TM96-F1
#
_cell.length_a   1.000
_cell.length_b   1.000
_cell.length_c   1.000
_cell.angle_alpha   90.00
_cell.angle_beta   90.00
_cell.angle_gamma   90.00
#
_symmetry.space_group_name_H-M   'P 1'
#
loop_
_entity.id
_entity.type
_entity.pdbx_description
1 polymer ?
#
loop_
_entity_poly.entity_id
_entity_poly.type
_entity_poly.pdbx_seq_one_letter_code
_entity_poly.pdbx_strand_id
1 'polypeptide(L)' 'LVGFDVEIAKAIADKLGVKVEFLEGKWDGLIAGLDANRYDAVINEVGITDARKAKYDFSDPYIASKAVLIV' A
#
# COMPACT_ATOMS: atom_id res chain seq x y z
N LEU A 1 -7.97 12.32 -3.98
CA LEU A 1 -6.77 11.67 -3.41
C LEU A 1 -5.56 12.60 -3.42
N VAL A 2 -5.03 12.91 -2.23
CA VAL A 2 -3.79 13.64 -1.97
C VAL A 2 -3.12 13.05 -0.72
N GLY A 3 -1.85 13.36 -0.47
CA GLY A 3 -1.12 12.92 0.73
C GLY A 3 0.02 11.95 0.43
N PHE A 4 0.68 11.51 1.50
CA PHE A 4 1.95 10.78 1.44
C PHE A 4 1.91 9.53 0.55
N ASP A 5 0.99 8.59 0.80
CA ASP A 5 0.88 7.36 -0.01
C ASP A 5 0.58 7.64 -1.48
N VAL A 6 -0.22 8.67 -1.77
CA VAL A 6 -0.57 9.07 -3.15
C VAL A 6 0.65 9.63 -3.87
N GLU A 7 1.48 10.41 -3.17
CA GLU A 7 2.73 10.95 -3.71
C GLU A 7 3.76 9.84 -3.95
N ILE A 8 3.89 8.88 -3.02
CA ILE A 8 4.72 7.69 -3.18
C ILE A 8 4.27 6.88 -4.40
N ALA A 9 2.98 6.59 -4.53
CA ALA A 9 2.43 5.82 -5.66
C ALA A 9 2.70 6.49 -7.01
N LYS A 10 2.55 7.83 -7.09
CA LYS A 10 2.88 8.60 -8.30
C LYS A 10 4.37 8.51 -8.62
N ALA A 11 5.25 8.70 -7.64
CA ALA A 11 6.69 8.62 -7.85
C ALA A 11 7.15 7.23 -8.31
N ILE A 12 6.55 6.17 -7.78
CA ILE A 12 6.79 4.79 -8.22
C ILE A 12 6.35 4.63 -9.68
N ALA A 13 5.12 5.05 -10.02
CA ALA A 13 4.57 4.93 -11.36
C ALA A 13 5.41 5.70 -12.39
N ASP A 14 5.82 6.93 -12.06
CA ASP A 14 6.70 7.77 -12.90
C ASP A 14 8.04 7.07 -13.18
N LYS A 15 8.64 6.45 -12.15
CA LYS A 15 9.92 5.73 -12.27
C LYS A 15 9.78 4.44 -13.08
N LEU A 16 8.63 3.78 -13.01
CA LEU A 16 8.30 2.58 -13.78
C LEU A 16 7.82 2.90 -15.20
N GLY A 17 7.49 4.16 -15.50
CA GLY A 17 6.93 4.56 -16.80
C GLY A 17 5.50 4.04 -17.03
N VAL A 18 4.73 3.82 -15.96
CA VAL A 18 3.35 3.33 -16.03
C VAL A 18 2.34 4.40 -15.62
N LYS A 19 1.10 4.27 -16.07
CA LYS A 19 0.01 5.15 -15.64
C LYS A 19 -0.59 4.62 -14.34
N VAL A 20 -0.65 5.45 -13.30
CA VAL A 20 -1.33 5.10 -12.06
C VAL A 20 -2.84 5.31 -12.18
N GLU A 21 -3.62 4.34 -11.72
CA GLU A 21 -5.05 4.44 -11.48
C GLU A 21 -5.32 4.15 -10.00
N PHE A 22 -6.06 5.04 -9.34
CA PHE A 22 -6.34 4.91 -7.92
C PHE A 22 -7.74 4.36 -7.70
N LEU A 23 -7.84 3.30 -6.90
CA LEU A 23 -9.10 2.71 -6.46
C LEU A 23 -9.18 2.82 -4.94
N GLU A 24 -10.17 3.58 -4.46
CA GLU A 24 -10.41 3.78 -3.03
C GLU A 24 -11.31 2.65 -2.47
N GLY A 25 -11.02 2.20 -1.25
CA GLY A 25 -11.75 1.11 -0.61
C GLY A 25 -11.63 1.15 0.91
N LYS A 26 -12.46 0.35 1.58
CA LYS A 26 -12.34 0.18 3.04
C LYS A 26 -11.10 -0.65 3.37
N TRP A 27 -10.39 -0.25 4.41
CA TRP A 27 -9.17 -0.92 4.91
C TRP A 27 -9.31 -2.45 5.00
N ASP A 28 -10.39 -2.92 5.63
CA ASP A 28 -10.66 -4.34 5.85
C ASP A 28 -10.73 -5.16 4.54
N GLY A 29 -11.03 -4.51 3.42
CA GLY A 29 -11.13 -5.12 2.10
C GLY A 29 -9.91 -4.92 1.19
N LEU A 30 -8.95 -4.06 1.56
CA LEU A 30 -7.85 -3.68 0.65
C LEU A 30 -6.95 -4.85 0.31
N ILE A 31 -6.61 -5.70 1.28
CA ILE A 31 -5.74 -6.85 0.99
C ILE A 31 -6.50 -7.92 0.20
N ALA A 32 -7.77 -8.17 0.53
CA ALA A 32 -8.60 -9.12 -0.20
C ALA A 32 -8.87 -8.70 -1.65
N GLY A 33 -8.83 -7.40 -1.96
CA GLY A 33 -8.95 -6.93 -3.34
C GLY A 33 -7.76 -7.31 -4.24
N LEU A 34 -6.57 -7.55 -3.66
CA LEU A 34 -5.44 -8.14 -4.39
C LEU A 34 -5.76 -9.59 -4.79
N ASP A 35 -6.30 -10.39 -3.87
CA ASP A 35 -6.69 -11.78 -4.16
C ASP A 35 -7.74 -11.86 -5.28
N ALA A 36 -8.63 -10.87 -5.33
CA ALA A 36 -9.67 -10.76 -6.34
C ALA A 36 -9.20 -10.09 -7.65
N ASN A 37 -7.89 -9.82 -7.78
CA ASN A 37 -7.26 -9.19 -8.94
C ASN A 37 -7.93 -7.88 -9.37
N ARG A 38 -8.37 -7.07 -8.39
CA ARG A 38 -9.04 -5.78 -8.63
C ARG A 38 -8.07 -4.64 -8.90
N TYR A 39 -6.83 -4.79 -8.45
CA TYR A 39 -5.71 -3.86 -8.62
C TYR A 39 -4.40 -4.60 -8.34
N ASP A 40 -3.30 -4.02 -8.79
CA ASP A 40 -1.98 -4.68 -8.78
C ASP A 40 -1.21 -4.49 -7.46
N ALA A 41 -1.52 -3.44 -6.68
CA ALA A 41 -0.80 -3.11 -5.45
C ALA A 41 -1.69 -2.38 -4.43
N VAL A 42 -1.34 -2.49 -3.15
CA VAL A 42 -1.89 -1.67 -2.06
C VAL A 42 -0.80 -0.77 -1.52
N ILE A 43 -1.02 0.55 -1.56
CA ILE A 43 -0.10 1.57 -1.04
C ILE A 43 -0.87 2.37 0.01
N ASN A 44 -0.81 1.91 1.26
CA ASN A 44 -1.53 2.53 2.39
C ASN A 44 -0.94 2.12 3.75
N GLU A 45 0.36 2.36 3.97
CA GLU A 45 1.09 2.02 5.21
C GLU A 45 0.86 0.57 5.70
N VAL A 46 0.81 -0.39 4.77
CA VAL A 46 0.51 -1.79 5.12
C VAL A 46 1.64 -2.38 5.94
N GLY A 47 1.36 -2.60 7.23
CA GLY A 47 2.29 -3.27 8.14
C GLY A 47 2.66 -4.68 7.68
N ILE A 48 3.97 -4.96 7.67
CA ILE A 48 4.54 -6.24 7.32
C ILE A 48 4.40 -7.21 8.50
N THR A 49 3.83 -8.39 8.25
CA THR A 49 3.76 -9.48 9.22
C THR A 49 4.14 -10.80 8.55
N ASP A 50 4.60 -11.79 9.31
CA ASP A 50 4.98 -13.10 8.76
C ASP A 50 3.81 -13.78 8.04
N ALA A 51 2.61 -13.67 8.61
CA ALA A 51 1.39 -14.20 7.99
C ALA A 51 1.08 -13.55 6.63
N ARG A 52 1.33 -12.25 6.47
CA ARG A 52 1.14 -11.56 5.18
C ARG A 52 2.27 -11.87 4.21
N LYS A 53 3.52 -11.91 4.68
CA LYS A 53 4.69 -12.29 3.85
C LYS A 53 4.62 -13.70 3.30
N ALA A 54 3.92 -14.62 3.98
CA ALA A 54 3.69 -15.96 3.47
C ALA A 54 2.76 -16.00 2.25
N LYS A 55 1.97 -14.94 2.00
CA LYS A 55 0.96 -14.88 0.93
C LYS A 55 1.18 -13.77 -0.10
N TYR A 56 1.83 -12.68 0.27
CA TYR A 56 1.99 -11.49 -0.56
C TYR A 56 3.45 -11.05 -0.61
N ASP A 57 3.85 -10.53 -1.76
CA ASP A 57 5.10 -9.80 -1.91
C ASP A 57 4.97 -8.40 -1.30
N PHE A 58 6.02 -7.96 -0.61
CA PHE A 58 6.13 -6.62 -0.05
C PHE A 58 7.32 -5.90 -0.68
N SER A 59 7.17 -4.59 -0.86
CA SER A 59 8.32 -3.73 -1.13
C SER A 59 9.22 -3.61 0.09
N ASP A 60 10.39 -2.99 -0.10
CA ASP A 60 11.10 -2.41 1.03
C ASP A 60 10.19 -1.39 1.74
N PRO A 61 10.19 -1.34 3.09
CA PRO A 61 9.38 -0.38 3.83
C PRO A 61 9.73 1.06 3.46
N TYR A 62 8.74 1.86 3.07
CA TYR A 62 8.90 3.30 2.80
C TYR A 62 8.57 4.18 4.01
N ILE A 63 8.00 3.60 5.06
CA ILE A 63 7.73 4.26 6.34
C ILE A 63 7.88 3.25 7.49
N ALA A 64 8.25 3.75 8.67
CA ALA A 64 8.30 2.98 9.90
C ALA A 64 7.44 3.67 10.97
N SER A 65 6.40 2.97 11.41
CA SER A 65 5.47 3.46 12.44
C SER A 65 5.77 2.81 13.78
N LYS A 66 5.69 3.60 14.85
CA LYS A 66 5.81 3.13 16.23
C LYS A 66 4.56 3.54 17.00
N ALA A 67 4.08 2.66 17.87
CA ALA A 67 3.01 3.03 18.78
C ALA A 67 3.49 4.17 19.69
N VAL A 68 2.71 5.25 19.74
CA VAL A 68 2.96 6.41 20.60
C VAL A 68 1.67 6.75 21.35
N LEU A 69 1.81 7.19 22.59
CA LEU A 69 0.71 7.76 23.38
C LEU A 69 0.80 9.29 23.26
N ILE A 70 -0.29 9.91 22.81
CA ILE A 70 -0.43 11.37 22.78
C ILE A 70 -1.33 11.74 23.97
N VAL A 71 -0.82 12.60 24.85
CA VAL A 71 -1.56 13.15 26.01
C VAL A 71 -1.77 14.65 25.85
#